data_AF-A0A061NM20-F1
#
_entry.id   AF-A0A061NM20-F1
#
_cell.length_a   1.000
_cell.length_b   1.000
_cell.length_c   1.000
_cell.angle_alpha   90.00
_cell.angle_beta   90.00
_cell.angle_gamma   90.00
#
_symmetry.space_group_name_H-M   'P 1'
#
loop_
_entity.id
_entity.type
_entity.pdbx_description
1 polymer ?
#
loop_
_entity_poly.entity_id
_entity_poly.type
_entity_poly.pdbx_seq_one_letter_code
_entity_poly.pdbx_strand_id
1 'polypeptide(L)'
;MDEITRAKKGDELALTQLLLDHYDFVYHYLLKLTLHPQMAEDLTQESFIKAIERIKQFNPKKAAFSTWLIQIGTNLWRDELRKEKRRKRYTNDRQLEWEMREEPTADWLAVTSALENIKPKERIPLILKHYYGYGYDEIAKIVGILRAQQSQECIPG
;
A
#
# COMPACT_ATOMS: atom_id res chain seq x y z
N MET A 1 23.87 17.07 -2.59
CA MET A 1 23.16 16.10 -3.44
C MET A 1 21.90 15.69 -2.71
N ASP A 2 20.78 15.56 -3.42
CA ASP A 2 19.51 15.09 -2.86
C ASP A 2 19.64 13.67 -2.27
N GLU A 3 18.89 13.39 -1.22
CA GLU A 3 18.94 12.14 -0.44
C GLU A 3 18.58 10.92 -1.29
N ILE A 4 17.54 11.06 -2.13
CA ILE A 4 17.14 10.05 -3.11
C ILE A 4 18.28 9.75 -4.08
N THR A 5 19.03 10.78 -4.50
CA THR A 5 20.15 10.59 -5.43
C THR A 5 21.29 9.79 -4.80
N ARG A 6 21.55 10.00 -3.51
CA ARG A 6 22.53 9.21 -2.74
C ARG A 6 22.07 7.76 -2.58
N ALA A 7 20.82 7.56 -2.16
CA ALA A 7 20.22 6.23 -2.02
C ALA A 7 20.31 5.43 -3.34
N LYS A 8 20.02 6.07 -4.48
CA LYS A 8 20.14 5.43 -5.81
C LYS A 8 21.57 5.05 -6.20
N LYS A 9 22.59 5.72 -5.64
CA LYS A 9 24.01 5.44 -5.88
C LYS A 9 24.57 4.34 -4.96
N GLY A 10 23.74 3.78 -4.07
CA GLY A 10 24.15 2.71 -3.15
C GLY A 10 24.58 3.20 -1.76
N ASP A 11 24.26 4.45 -1.41
CA ASP A 11 24.42 4.93 -0.03
C ASP A 11 23.33 4.33 0.85
N GLU A 12 23.68 3.26 1.58
CA GLU A 12 22.77 2.50 2.43
C GLU A 12 22.19 3.33 3.58
N LEU A 13 22.99 4.25 4.14
CA LEU A 13 22.54 5.13 5.21
C LEU A 13 21.49 6.12 4.69
N ALA A 14 21.73 6.72 3.52
CA ALA A 14 20.76 7.60 2.89
C ALA A 14 19.46 6.87 2.53
N LEU A 15 19.53 5.63 2.07
CA LEU A 15 18.34 4.82 1.79
C LEU A 15 17.57 4.47 3.07
N THR A 16 18.29 4.10 4.13
CA THR A 16 17.68 3.74 5.41
C THR A 16 16.95 4.92 6.01
N GLN A 17 17.58 6.10 6.05
CA GLN A 17 16.95 7.32 6.56
C GLN A 17 15.71 7.69 5.74
N LEU A 18 15.85 7.68 4.40
CA LEU A 18 14.74 7.96 3.49
C LEU A 18 13.54 7.02 3.73
N LEU A 19 13.77 5.73 4.02
CA LEU A 19 12.70 4.79 4.33
C LEU A 19 12.09 5.05 5.71
N LEU A 20 12.91 5.27 6.74
CA LEU A 20 12.44 5.58 8.09
C LEU A 20 11.54 6.82 8.10
N ASP A 21 11.92 7.87 7.38
CA ASP A 21 11.13 9.10 7.26
C ASP A 21 9.75 8.88 6.63
N HIS A 22 9.57 7.78 5.90
CA HIS A 22 8.32 7.41 5.24
C HIS A 22 7.60 6.23 5.91
N TYR A 23 8.17 5.64 6.97
CA TYR A 23 7.62 4.44 7.62
C TYR A 23 6.20 4.68 8.13
N ASP A 24 6.03 5.68 8.99
CA ASP A 24 4.73 6.00 9.57
C ASP A 24 3.71 6.33 8.50
N PHE A 25 4.11 7.09 7.48
CA PHE A 25 3.22 7.46 6.38
C PHE A 25 2.65 6.23 5.66
N VAL A 26 3.51 5.27 5.32
CA VAL A 26 3.13 4.06 4.58
C VAL A 26 2.37 3.09 5.47
N TYR A 27 2.81 2.91 6.72
CA TYR A 27 2.13 2.08 7.69
C TYR A 27 0.70 2.56 7.93
N HIS A 28 0.51 3.84 8.24
CA HIS A 28 -0.82 4.39 8.49
C HIS A 28 -1.73 4.40 7.25
N TYR A 29 -1.14 4.39 6.04
CA TYR A 29 -1.89 4.24 4.80
C TYR A 29 -2.39 2.81 4.65
N LEU A 30 -1.48 1.84 4.80
CA LEU A 30 -1.80 0.42 4.70
C LEU A 30 -2.74 -0.02 5.81
N LEU A 31 -2.60 0.53 7.01
CA LEU A 31 -3.51 0.31 8.14
C LEU A 31 -4.94 0.69 7.75
N LYS A 32 -5.18 1.90 7.25
CA LYS A 32 -6.52 2.33 6.77
C LYS A 32 -7.03 1.49 5.61
N LEU A 33 -6.13 0.99 4.76
CA LEU A 33 -6.49 0.19 3.60
C LEU A 33 -6.92 -1.23 4.00
N THR A 34 -6.16 -1.88 4.89
CA THR A 34 -6.36 -3.27 5.33
C THR A 34 -7.41 -3.37 6.42
N LEU A 35 -7.54 -2.33 7.26
CA LEU A 35 -8.24 -2.35 8.55
C LEU A 35 -7.73 -3.46 9.48
N HIS A 36 -6.47 -3.87 9.30
CA HIS A 36 -5.85 -4.93 10.07
C HIS A 36 -4.39 -4.57 10.40
N PRO A 37 -4.06 -4.29 11.67
CA PRO A 37 -2.72 -3.86 12.08
C PRO A 37 -1.60 -4.80 11.64
N GLN A 38 -1.74 -6.10 11.90
CA GLN A 38 -0.70 -7.07 11.55
C GLN A 38 -0.43 -7.17 10.05
N MET A 39 -1.48 -7.26 9.23
CA MET A 39 -1.34 -7.19 7.77
C MET A 39 -0.73 -5.87 7.30
N ALA A 40 -1.09 -4.74 7.94
CA ALA A 40 -0.51 -3.45 7.57
C ALA A 40 0.99 -3.40 7.86
N GLU A 41 1.42 -3.95 9.00
CA GLU A 41 2.82 -4.09 9.37
C GLU A 41 3.58 -4.96 8.37
N ASP A 42 3.08 -6.17 8.10
CA ASP A 42 3.69 -7.11 7.15
C ASP A 42 3.84 -6.48 5.76
N LEU A 43 2.78 -5.85 5.26
CA LEU A 43 2.79 -5.17 3.96
C LEU A 43 3.74 -3.97 3.94
N THR A 44 3.89 -3.26 5.07
CA THR A 44 4.83 -2.13 5.18
C THR A 44 6.27 -2.63 5.06
N GLN A 45 6.60 -3.68 5.82
CA GLN A 45 7.93 -4.31 5.76
C GLN A 45 8.23 -4.83 4.35
N GLU A 46 7.31 -5.57 3.74
CA GLU A 46 7.51 -6.08 2.38
C GLU A 46 7.59 -4.95 1.34
N SER A 47 6.84 -3.86 1.51
CA SER A 47 6.96 -2.68 0.65
C SER A 47 8.35 -2.09 0.69
N PHE A 48 8.97 -2.05 1.88
CA PHE A 48 10.27 -1.44 2.09
C PHE A 48 11.39 -2.33 1.53
N ILE A 49 11.28 -3.64 1.69
CA ILE A 49 12.17 -4.60 1.03
C ILE A 49 12.13 -4.40 -0.49
N LYS A 50 10.93 -4.34 -1.08
CA LYS A 50 10.78 -4.08 -2.53
C LYS A 50 11.29 -2.69 -2.93
N ALA A 51 11.15 -1.69 -2.07
CA ALA A 51 11.68 -0.35 -2.32
C ALA A 51 13.22 -0.37 -2.37
N ILE A 52 13.88 -1.11 -1.46
CA ILE A 52 15.34 -1.30 -1.46
C ILE A 52 15.78 -1.96 -2.77
N GLU A 53 15.14 -3.06 -3.16
CA GLU A 53 15.45 -3.79 -4.41
C GLU A 53 15.27 -2.92 -5.66
N ARG A 54 14.30 -2.00 -5.64
CA ARG A 54 13.85 -1.24 -6.81
C ARG A 54 14.23 0.24 -6.78
N ILE A 55 14.99 0.71 -5.80
CA ILE A 55 15.31 2.14 -5.62
C ILE A 55 15.93 2.76 -6.87
N LYS A 56 16.75 2.01 -7.60
CA LYS A 56 17.37 2.46 -8.87
C LYS A 56 16.33 2.79 -9.95
N GLN A 57 15.17 2.14 -9.91
CA GLN A 57 14.06 2.32 -10.87
C GLN A 57 13.16 3.50 -10.50
N PHE A 58 13.25 4.03 -9.27
CA PHE A 58 12.46 5.19 -8.86
C PHE A 58 12.78 6.40 -9.74
N ASN A 59 11.73 7.08 -10.21
CA ASN A 59 11.84 8.27 -11.05
C ASN A 59 11.13 9.46 -10.40
N PRO A 60 11.89 10.42 -9.81
CA PRO A 60 11.30 11.57 -9.12
C PRO A 60 10.54 12.51 -10.06
N LYS A 61 10.77 12.45 -11.39
CA LYS A 61 10.00 13.24 -12.36
C LYS A 61 8.58 12.70 -12.59
N LYS A 62 8.32 11.43 -12.24
CA LYS A 62 7.02 10.78 -12.46
C LYS A 62 6.10 10.88 -11.24
N ALA A 63 6.65 10.75 -10.05
CA ALA A 63 5.90 10.76 -8.80
C ALA A 63 6.82 11.09 -7.62
N ALA A 64 6.22 11.60 -6.53
CA ALA A 64 6.89 11.71 -5.24
C ALA A 64 7.25 10.32 -4.70
N PHE A 65 8.26 10.25 -3.82
CA PHE A 65 8.73 9.00 -3.25
C PHE A 65 7.64 8.30 -2.42
N SER A 66 6.92 9.06 -1.58
CA SER A 66 5.73 8.61 -0.84
C SER A 66 4.67 7.94 -1.73
N THR A 67 4.44 8.52 -2.91
CA THR A 67 3.47 8.01 -3.88
C THR A 67 3.94 6.68 -4.49
N TRP A 68 5.25 6.56 -4.74
CA TRP A 68 5.84 5.32 -5.21
C TRP A 68 5.77 4.21 -4.16
N LEU A 69 6.00 4.51 -2.88
CA LEU A 69 5.81 3.55 -1.78
C LEU A 69 4.34 3.12 -1.63
N ILE A 70 3.40 4.06 -1.71
CA ILE A 70 1.95 3.76 -1.74
C ILE A 70 1.62 2.79 -2.87
N GLN A 71 2.20 2.97 -4.06
CA GLN A 71 1.97 2.07 -5.20
C GLN A 71 2.49 0.66 -4.91
N ILE A 72 3.69 0.54 -4.33
CA ILE A 72 4.27 -0.76 -3.94
C ILE A 72 3.34 -1.46 -2.95
N GLY A 73 2.99 -0.80 -1.84
CA GLY A 73 2.15 -1.39 -0.80
C GLY A 73 0.74 -1.73 -1.27
N THR A 74 0.14 -0.89 -2.11
CA THR A 74 -1.18 -1.17 -2.68
C THR A 74 -1.18 -2.38 -3.61
N ASN A 75 -0.08 -2.60 -4.35
CA ASN A 75 0.05 -3.78 -5.20
C ASN A 75 0.21 -5.05 -4.38
N LEU A 76 1.07 -5.03 -3.36
CA LEU A 76 1.22 -6.14 -2.43
C LEU A 76 -0.10 -6.55 -1.78
N TRP A 77 -0.85 -5.56 -1.30
CA TRP A 77 -2.16 -5.78 -0.71
C TRP A 77 -3.16 -6.44 -1.69
N ARG A 78 -3.15 -6.03 -2.96
CA ARG A 78 -4.00 -6.64 -3.99
C ARG A 78 -3.62 -8.07 -4.30
N ASP A 79 -2.33 -8.36 -4.30
CA ASP A 79 -1.81 -9.72 -4.46
C ASP A 79 -2.24 -10.60 -3.30
N GLU A 80 -2.24 -10.06 -2.08
CA GLU A 80 -2.77 -10.76 -0.91
C GLU A 80 -4.28 -11.04 -1.02
N LEU A 81 -5.08 -10.05 -1.44
CA LEU A 81 -6.51 -10.26 -1.71
C LEU A 81 -6.76 -11.32 -2.79
N ARG A 82 -5.91 -11.40 -3.81
CA ARG A 82 -6.01 -12.43 -4.86
C ARG A 82 -5.67 -13.81 -4.31
N LYS A 83 -4.61 -13.94 -3.50
CA LYS A 83 -4.25 -15.20 -2.82
C LYS A 83 -5.38 -15.67 -1.91
N GLU A 84 -5.95 -14.77 -1.13
CA GLU A 84 -7.06 -15.05 -0.22
C GLU A 84 -8.31 -15.53 -0.96
N LYS A 85 -8.67 -14.84 -2.06
CA LYS A 85 -9.78 -15.27 -2.93
C LYS A 85 -9.54 -16.65 -3.55
N ARG A 86 -8.30 -17.00 -3.89
CA ARG A 86 -7.95 -18.34 -4.39
C ARG A 86 -8.07 -19.38 -3.27
N ARG A 87 -7.54 -19.12 -2.07
CA ARG A 87 -7.66 -20.02 -0.91
C ARG A 87 -9.13 -20.35 -0.62
N LYS A 88 -9.98 -19.34 -0.49
CA LYS A 88 -11.44 -19.47 -0.30
C LYS A 88 -12.20 -20.19 -1.42
N ARG A 89 -11.61 -20.39 -2.60
CA ARG A 89 -12.20 -21.21 -3.66
C ARG A 89 -11.90 -22.69 -3.50
N TYR A 90 -10.81 -23.05 -2.83
CA TYR A 90 -10.37 -24.43 -2.63
C TYR A 90 -10.78 -24.97 -1.27
N THR A 91 -10.88 -24.11 -0.25
CA THR A 91 -11.51 -24.44 1.02
C THR A 91 -12.98 -23.98 0.95
N ASN A 92 -13.93 -24.88 1.17
CA ASN A 92 -15.36 -24.54 1.32
C ASN A 92 -15.63 -23.82 2.66
N ASP A 93 -14.61 -23.14 3.18
CA ASP A 93 -14.52 -22.64 4.53
C ASP A 93 -14.65 -21.13 4.47
N ARG A 94 -15.81 -20.68 4.93
CA ARG A 94 -16.26 -19.31 4.78
C ARG A 94 -15.88 -18.49 6.00
N GLN A 95 -14.70 -18.66 6.61
CA GLN A 95 -14.25 -17.73 7.65
C GLN A 95 -12.76 -17.91 7.97
N LEU A 96 -11.96 -17.01 7.42
CA LEU A 96 -10.82 -16.47 8.15
C LEU A 96 -11.14 -14.98 8.29
N GLU A 97 -11.97 -14.67 9.29
CA GLU A 97 -12.02 -13.33 9.85
C GLU A 97 -10.70 -13.15 10.58
N TRP A 98 -9.84 -12.29 10.03
CA TRP A 98 -8.65 -11.91 10.77
C TRP A 98 -9.11 -11.11 11.99
N GLU A 99 -9.02 -11.73 13.16
CA GLU A 99 -9.36 -11.10 14.44
C GLU A 99 -8.43 -9.91 14.67
N MET A 100 -9.04 -8.73 14.73
CA MET A 100 -8.36 -7.49 15.08
C MET A 100 -7.86 -7.61 16.52
N ARG A 101 -6.55 -7.84 16.71
CA ARG A 101 -5.94 -8.10 18.03
C ARG A 101 -5.60 -6.85 18.85
N GLU A 102 -5.82 -5.66 18.31
CA GLU A 102 -5.57 -4.40 19.02
C GLU A 102 -6.89 -3.73 19.39
N GLU A 103 -6.97 -3.21 20.62
CA GLU A 103 -8.11 -2.39 21.03
C GLU A 103 -8.18 -1.12 20.16
N PRO A 104 -9.31 -0.87 19.48
CA PRO A 104 -9.49 0.33 18.69
C PRO A 104 -9.29 1.58 19.53
N THR A 105 -8.36 2.44 19.14
CA THR A 105 -8.39 3.83 19.62
C THR A 105 -9.70 4.50 19.15
N ALA A 106 -10.17 5.53 19.86
CA ALA A 106 -11.41 6.21 19.50
C ALA A 106 -11.40 6.76 18.04
N ASP A 107 -10.24 7.25 17.59
CA ASP A 107 -10.02 7.66 16.20
C ASP A 107 -10.06 6.47 15.23
N TRP A 108 -9.50 5.31 15.62
CA TRP A 108 -9.55 4.10 14.81
C TRP A 108 -10.97 3.60 14.59
N LEU A 109 -11.80 3.63 15.63
CA LEU A 109 -13.21 3.21 15.55
C LEU A 109 -14.03 4.05 14.57
N ALA A 110 -13.78 5.37 14.52
CA ALA A 110 -14.44 6.27 13.56
C ALA A 110 -14.00 6.00 12.11
N VAL A 111 -12.71 5.71 11.92
CA VAL A 111 -12.14 5.38 10.61
C VAL A 111 -12.62 4.02 10.10
N THR A 112 -12.63 2.99 10.95
CA THR A 112 -13.07 1.64 10.58
C THR A 112 -14.56 1.65 10.23
N SER A 113 -15.41 2.24 11.07
CA SER A 113 -16.86 2.29 10.83
C SER A 113 -17.23 3.04 9.55
N ALA A 114 -16.47 4.08 9.15
CA ALA A 114 -16.65 4.75 7.87
C ALA A 114 -16.20 3.93 6.65
N LEU A 115 -15.20 3.05 6.82
CA LEU A 115 -14.58 2.27 5.74
C LEU A 115 -15.11 0.83 5.61
N GLU A 116 -15.72 0.28 6.64
CA GLU A 116 -16.23 -1.10 6.71
C GLU A 116 -17.22 -1.41 5.57
N ASN A 117 -18.12 -0.48 5.27
CA ASN A 117 -19.13 -0.64 4.23
C ASN A 117 -18.62 -0.39 2.80
N ILE A 118 -17.37 0.02 2.65
CA ILE A 118 -16.78 0.33 1.34
C ILE A 118 -15.97 -0.88 0.87
N LYS A 119 -16.20 -1.30 -0.38
CA LYS A 119 -15.42 -2.38 -0.97
C LYS A 119 -13.93 -2.02 -0.90
N PRO A 120 -13.04 -2.96 -0.58
CA PRO A 120 -11.67 -2.58 -0.26
C PRO A 120 -10.96 -1.81 -1.39
N LYS A 121 -11.24 -2.13 -2.66
CA LYS A 121 -10.66 -1.44 -3.83
C LYS A 121 -11.15 0.00 -4.01
N GLU A 122 -12.32 0.33 -3.47
CA GLU A 122 -12.93 1.67 -3.53
C GLU A 122 -12.42 2.57 -2.39
N ARG A 123 -11.79 1.99 -1.36
CA ARG A 123 -11.17 2.75 -0.25
C ARG A 123 -9.97 3.58 -0.69
N ILE A 124 -9.19 3.10 -1.67
CA ILE A 124 -7.95 3.76 -2.14
C ILE A 124 -8.17 5.24 -2.49
N PRO A 125 -9.08 5.61 -3.43
CA PRO A 125 -9.29 7.02 -3.77
C PRO A 125 -9.81 7.84 -2.58
N LEU A 126 -10.63 7.25 -1.70
CA LEU A 126 -11.15 7.94 -0.51
C LEU A 126 -10.02 8.25 0.48
N ILE A 127 -9.17 7.27 0.77
CA ILE A 127 -8.04 7.41 1.69
C ILE A 127 -7.09 8.50 1.17
N LEU A 128 -6.70 8.41 -0.11
CA LEU A 128 -5.80 9.37 -0.73
C LEU A 128 -6.37 10.80 -0.71
N LYS A 129 -7.68 10.96 -0.97
CA LYS A 129 -8.32 12.28 -0.98
C LYS A 129 -8.44 12.88 0.42
N HIS A 130 -8.98 12.12 1.36
CA HIS A 130 -9.44 12.66 2.65
C HIS A 130 -8.36 12.67 3.74
N TYR A 131 -7.42 11.73 3.71
CA TYR A 131 -6.37 11.62 4.73
C TYR A 131 -5.03 12.16 4.25
N TYR A 132 -4.79 12.15 2.94
CA TYR A 132 -3.50 12.52 2.37
C TYR A 132 -3.58 13.72 1.42
N GLY A 133 -4.78 14.28 1.20
CA GLY A 133 -4.97 15.54 0.48
C GLY A 133 -4.70 15.50 -1.03
N TYR A 134 -4.56 14.32 -1.63
CA TYR A 134 -4.27 14.21 -3.07
C TYR A 134 -5.37 14.83 -3.94
N GLY A 135 -4.95 15.47 -5.03
CA GLY A 135 -5.85 15.98 -6.07
C GLY A 135 -6.51 14.87 -6.87
N TYR A 136 -7.66 15.15 -7.50
CA TYR A 136 -8.38 14.16 -8.32
C TYR A 136 -7.50 13.61 -9.47
N ASP A 137 -6.70 14.47 -10.10
CA ASP A 137 -5.80 14.08 -11.20
C ASP A 137 -4.68 13.14 -10.71
N GLU A 138 -4.16 13.38 -9.51
CA GLU A 138 -3.11 12.54 -8.91
C GLU A 138 -3.68 11.19 -8.52
N ILE A 139 -4.86 11.17 -7.90
CA ILE A 139 -5.58 9.94 -7.56
C ILE A 139 -5.89 9.15 -8.84
N ALA A 140 -6.36 9.80 -9.91
CA ALA A 140 -6.63 9.14 -11.19
C ALA A 140 -5.36 8.51 -11.79
N LYS A 141 -4.21 9.19 -11.71
CA LYS A 141 -2.92 8.62 -12.13
C LYS A 141 -2.51 7.43 -11.27
N ILE A 142 -2.59 7.53 -9.95
CA ILE A 142 -2.24 6.45 -9.02
C ILE A 142 -3.15 5.24 -9.28
N VAL A 143 -4.46 5.44 -9.29
CA VAL A 143 -5.45 4.38 -9.52
C VAL A 143 -5.34 3.81 -10.94
N GLY A 144 -5.02 4.65 -11.94
CA GLY A 144 -4.81 4.25 -13.34
C GLY A 144 -3.59 3.34 -13.52
N ILE A 145 -2.45 3.71 -12.95
CA ILE A 145 -1.22 2.88 -12.94
C ILE A 145 -1.52 1.52 -12.29
N LEU A 146 -2.19 1.58 -11.15
CA LEU A 146 -2.63 0.43 -10.40
C LEU A 146 -3.60 -0.45 -11.23
N ARG A 147 -4.45 0.10 -12.11
CA ARG A 147 -5.34 -0.69 -12.99
C ARG A 147 -4.58 -1.30 -14.16
N ALA A 148 -3.63 -0.59 -14.77
CA ALA A 148 -2.83 -1.10 -15.89
C ALA A 148 -2.00 -2.34 -15.51
N GLN A 149 -1.48 -2.38 -14.28
CA GLN A 149 -0.77 -3.55 -13.75
C GLN A 149 -1.68 -4.77 -13.55
N GLN A 150 -3.02 -4.61 -13.50
CA GLN A 150 -3.96 -5.73 -13.47
C GLN A 150 -4.15 -6.38 -14.85
N SER A 151 -3.86 -5.66 -15.94
CA SER A 151 -4.09 -6.13 -17.32
C SER A 151 -2.91 -6.92 -17.90
N GLN A 152 -1.70 -6.83 -17.33
CA GLN A 152 -0.51 -7.55 -17.81
C GLN A 152 -0.41 -9.02 -17.35
N GLU A 153 -1.26 -9.49 -16.43
CA GLU A 153 -1.28 -10.89 -15.98
C GLU A 153 -2.35 -11.74 -16.68
N CYS A 154 -3.10 -11.18 -17.63
CA CYS A 154 -4.01 -11.93 -18.50
C CYS A 154 -3.29 -12.29 -19.81
N ILE A 155 -2.34 -13.23 -19.77
CA ILE A 155 -1.98 -14.02 -20.95
C ILE A 155 -2.99 -15.18 -20.98
N PRO A 156 -3.89 -15.28 -21.97
CA PRO A 156 -4.70 -16.47 -22.13
C PRO A 156 -3.79 -17.62 -22.58
N GLY A 157 -4.00 -18.79 -21.96
CA GLY A 157 -3.39 -20.05 -22.40
C GLY A 157 -3.92 -20.52 -23.75
#